data_AF-A0A0N1HSJ8-F1
#
_entry.id   AF-A0A0N1HSJ8-F1
#
_cell.length_a   1.000
_cell.length_b   1.000
_cell.length_c   1.000
_cell.angle_alpha   90.00
_cell.angle_beta   90.00
_cell.angle_gamma   90.00
#
_symmetry.space_group_name_H-M   'P 1'
#
loop_
_entity.id
_entity.type
_entity.pdbx_description
1 polymer ?
#
loop_
_entity_poly.entity_id
_entity_poly.type
_entity_poly.pdbx_seq_one_letter_code
_entity_poly.pdbx_strand_id
1 'polypeptide(L)'
;MSTQQSPETQHAPYPPHYSSLGGRPTLGLDVPITSVFLLLFIIGAAGHMTIFQINRRRGHKFIMSALTFGFCMARILASTLRIVWACYPNDVSIAIAAQIFVAAGVLILFLINLIFAQRMLRAAHPHFGWHKALSRCFLVLYVLIGAMLCMVITATVQSFYTLNPHTLHIDKILQQTAGVYLMVVAFLPIPMVIIGLVVPRKTRLEKFGTGRWRTKIAILLTSSTLLTLGAAFRAGTNFKDPRPINDPAWYQSKACFYLFDFTVEVLVSTSISWSG
;
A
#
# COMPACT_ATOMS: atom_id res chain seq x y z
N MET A 1 32.33 15.73 -42.58
CA MET A 1 32.95 16.14 -41.29
C MET A 1 31.87 15.98 -40.24
N SER A 2 31.75 14.77 -39.68
CA SER A 2 30.66 14.40 -38.79
C SER A 2 31.00 14.87 -37.38
N THR A 3 30.24 15.83 -36.86
CA THR A 3 30.33 16.32 -35.49
C THR A 3 30.05 15.17 -34.53
N GLN A 4 31.11 14.64 -33.91
CA GLN A 4 31.00 13.76 -32.74
C GLN A 4 30.36 14.58 -31.62
N GLN A 5 29.11 14.28 -31.31
CA GLN A 5 28.44 14.74 -30.11
C GLN A 5 29.16 14.12 -28.91
N SER A 6 29.81 14.95 -28.09
CA SER A 6 30.39 14.56 -26.81
C SER A 6 29.34 13.86 -25.95
N PRO A 7 29.67 12.77 -25.23
CA PRO A 7 28.73 12.14 -24.31
C PRO A 7 28.39 13.15 -23.21
N GLU A 8 27.14 13.60 -23.16
CA GLU A 8 26.63 14.37 -22.03
C GLU A 8 26.95 13.61 -20.75
N THR A 9 27.69 14.24 -19.84
CA THR A 9 27.92 13.70 -18.50
C THR A 9 26.57 13.61 -17.81
N GLN A 10 25.98 12.43 -17.80
CA GLN A 10 24.70 12.19 -17.17
C GLN A 10 24.87 12.42 -15.66
N HIS A 11 24.19 13.44 -15.11
CA HIS A 11 24.21 13.75 -13.69
C HIS A 11 23.02 13.09 -13.00
N ALA A 12 23.23 12.53 -11.80
CA ALA A 12 22.17 11.94 -11.00
C ALA A 12 21.08 12.99 -10.65
N PRO A 13 19.80 12.59 -10.54
CA PRO A 13 19.27 11.22 -10.63
C PRO A 13 19.17 10.68 -12.07
N TYR A 14 19.61 9.43 -12.26
CA TYR A 14 19.57 8.70 -13.52
C TYR A 14 18.15 8.16 -13.79
N PRO A 15 17.67 8.17 -15.05
CA PRO A 15 16.42 7.51 -15.41
C PRO A 15 16.52 5.99 -15.15
N PRO A 16 15.40 5.32 -14.84
CA PRO A 16 15.44 3.90 -14.53
C PRO A 16 15.87 3.10 -15.76
N HIS A 17 16.73 2.10 -15.57
CA HIS A 17 17.17 1.20 -16.65
C HIS A 17 16.22 0.01 -16.87
N TYR A 18 15.41 -0.30 -15.83
CA TYR A 18 14.51 -1.45 -15.80
C TYR A 18 13.05 -1.01 -15.81
N SER A 19 12.20 -1.84 -16.40
CA SER A 19 10.75 -1.64 -16.33
C SER A 19 10.25 -1.90 -14.91
N SER A 20 9.53 -0.93 -14.35
CA SER A 20 8.76 -1.10 -13.10
C SER A 20 7.30 -1.44 -13.40
N LEU A 21 6.56 -1.88 -12.37
CA LEU A 21 5.13 -2.14 -12.49
C LEU A 21 4.39 -0.85 -12.93
N GLY A 22 3.61 -0.94 -14.00
CA GLY A 22 2.90 0.20 -14.57
C GLY A 22 3.75 1.09 -15.46
N GLY A 23 5.06 0.84 -15.52
CA GLY A 23 6.02 1.50 -16.39
C GLY A 23 5.94 3.03 -16.40
N ARG A 24 6.47 3.62 -17.48
CA ARG A 24 6.43 5.06 -17.71
C ARG A 24 5.00 5.50 -18.08
N PRO A 25 4.43 6.49 -17.37
CA PRO A 25 3.08 6.96 -17.66
C PRO A 25 3.02 7.69 -19.01
N THR A 26 1.86 7.65 -19.64
CA THR A 26 1.59 8.27 -20.94
C THR A 26 0.32 9.10 -20.88
N LEU A 27 0.30 10.25 -21.56
CA LEU A 27 -0.84 11.17 -21.61
C LEU A 27 -2.15 10.51 -22.04
N GLY A 28 -2.14 9.72 -23.11
CA GLY A 28 -3.36 9.16 -23.69
C GLY A 28 -4.07 8.09 -22.85
N LEU A 29 -3.37 7.46 -21.89
CA LEU A 29 -3.89 6.32 -21.14
C LEU A 29 -3.85 6.54 -19.63
N ASP A 30 -2.71 6.98 -19.06
CA ASP A 30 -2.57 7.09 -17.61
C ASP A 30 -3.35 8.29 -17.05
N VAL A 31 -3.38 9.42 -17.76
CA VAL A 31 -4.10 10.62 -17.31
C VAL A 31 -5.60 10.36 -17.14
N PRO A 32 -6.34 9.81 -18.12
CA PRO A 32 -7.77 9.59 -17.94
C PRO A 32 -8.06 8.55 -16.84
N ILE A 33 -7.34 7.42 -16.83
CA ILE A 33 -7.54 6.36 -15.82
C ILE A 33 -7.23 6.89 -14.41
N THR A 34 -6.09 7.56 -14.25
CA THR A 34 -5.68 8.12 -12.94
C THR A 34 -6.62 9.22 -12.49
N SER A 35 -7.20 10.02 -13.40
CA SER A 35 -8.17 11.06 -13.05
C SER A 35 -9.46 10.48 -12.46
N VAL A 36 -9.92 9.33 -12.98
CA VAL A 36 -11.07 8.61 -12.41
C VAL A 36 -10.74 8.13 -11.00
N PHE A 37 -9.58 7.51 -10.79
CA PHE A 37 -9.16 7.08 -9.45
C PHE A 37 -8.97 8.25 -8.49
N LEU A 38 -8.38 9.35 -8.95
CA LEU A 38 -8.23 10.59 -8.20
C LEU A 38 -9.60 11.08 -7.69
N LEU A 39 -10.60 11.14 -8.57
CA LEU A 39 -11.96 11.52 -8.21
C LEU A 39 -12.54 10.56 -7.14
N LEU A 40 -12.39 9.25 -7.32
CA LEU A 40 -12.85 8.25 -6.34
C LEU A 40 -12.20 8.43 -4.98
N PHE A 41 -10.90 8.72 -4.92
CA PHE A 41 -10.21 8.98 -3.66
C PHE A 41 -10.59 10.34 -3.03
N ILE A 42 -10.90 11.36 -3.83
CA ILE A 42 -11.45 12.63 -3.33
C ILE A 42 -12.81 12.39 -2.66
N ILE A 43 -13.70 11.66 -3.33
CA ILE A 43 -15.02 11.29 -2.78
C ILE A 43 -14.84 10.46 -1.49
N GLY A 44 -13.95 9.48 -1.51
CA GLY A 44 -13.61 8.67 -0.34
C GLY A 44 -13.06 9.51 0.82
N ALA A 45 -12.14 10.44 0.55
CA ALA A 45 -11.59 11.35 1.55
C ALA A 45 -12.69 12.21 2.18
N ALA A 46 -13.56 12.81 1.36
CA ALA A 46 -14.69 13.59 1.84
C ALA A 46 -15.64 12.75 2.71
N GLY A 47 -16.00 11.53 2.28
CA GLY A 47 -16.85 10.62 3.04
C GLY A 47 -16.26 10.24 4.39
N HIS A 48 -15.00 9.78 4.43
CA HIS A 48 -14.33 9.40 5.67
C HIS A 48 -14.10 10.58 6.61
N MET A 49 -13.77 11.76 6.08
CA MET A 49 -13.65 12.98 6.87
C MET A 49 -15.00 13.38 7.49
N THR A 50 -16.08 13.36 6.71
CA THR A 50 -17.44 13.64 7.21
C THR A 50 -17.82 12.68 8.33
N ILE A 51 -17.61 11.37 8.15
CA ILE A 51 -17.88 10.36 9.18
C ILE A 51 -17.04 10.63 10.44
N PHE A 52 -15.75 10.93 10.27
CA PHE A 52 -14.86 11.23 11.39
C PHE A 52 -15.32 12.47 12.17
N GLN A 53 -15.70 13.54 11.47
CA GLN A 53 -16.19 14.77 12.11
C GLN A 53 -17.51 14.55 12.85
N ILE A 54 -18.47 13.85 12.25
CA ILE A 54 -19.75 13.53 12.90
C ILE A 54 -19.52 12.72 14.18
N ASN A 55 -18.70 11.66 14.11
CA ASN A 55 -18.39 10.83 15.27
C ASN A 55 -17.63 11.61 16.35
N ARG A 56 -16.68 12.47 15.96
CA ARG A 56 -15.94 13.34 16.89
C ARG A 56 -16.86 14.32 17.61
N ARG A 57 -17.83 14.92 16.89
CA ARG A 57 -18.85 15.81 17.50
C ARG A 57 -19.76 15.06 18.47
N ARG A 58 -19.96 13.76 18.28
CA ARG A 58 -20.69 12.86 19.20
C ARG A 58 -19.82 12.28 20.32
N GLY A 59 -18.57 12.73 20.47
CA GLY A 59 -17.65 12.26 21.52
C GLY A 59 -16.92 10.95 21.23
N HIS A 60 -17.15 10.31 20.06
CA HIS A 60 -16.52 9.04 19.70
C HIS A 60 -15.35 9.24 18.72
N LYS A 61 -14.14 8.84 19.11
CA LYS A 61 -12.96 8.87 18.22
C LYS A 61 -12.93 7.62 17.34
N PHE A 62 -13.54 7.69 16.15
CA PHE A 62 -13.47 6.59 15.17
C PHE A 62 -12.16 6.64 14.38
N ILE A 63 -11.09 6.09 14.97
CA ILE A 63 -9.73 6.07 14.43
C ILE A 63 -9.67 5.49 13.00
N MET A 64 -10.54 4.54 12.67
CA MET A 64 -10.53 3.88 11.35
C MET A 64 -10.91 4.84 10.21
N SER A 65 -11.89 5.71 10.38
CA SER A 65 -12.19 6.73 9.36
C SER A 65 -11.06 7.76 9.24
N ALA A 66 -10.38 8.10 10.34
CA ALA A 66 -9.23 9.01 10.26
C ALA A 66 -8.06 8.39 9.48
N LEU A 67 -7.75 7.11 9.72
CA LEU A 67 -6.71 6.39 8.98
C LEU A 67 -7.10 6.23 7.50
N THR A 68 -8.36 5.90 7.20
CA THR A 68 -8.82 5.73 5.81
C THR A 68 -8.86 7.06 5.07
N PHE A 69 -9.17 8.17 5.77
CA PHE A 69 -8.98 9.52 5.22
C PHE A 69 -7.51 9.79 4.87
N GLY A 70 -6.58 9.48 5.77
CA GLY A 70 -5.14 9.61 5.51
C GLY A 70 -4.68 8.78 4.31
N PHE A 71 -5.23 7.56 4.17
CA PHE A 71 -5.04 6.72 2.99
C PHE A 71 -5.53 7.39 1.70
N CYS A 72 -6.75 7.92 1.69
CA CYS A 72 -7.28 8.64 0.52
C CYS A 72 -6.42 9.86 0.17
N MET A 73 -5.93 10.62 1.16
CA MET A 73 -5.01 11.75 0.91
C MET A 73 -3.69 11.30 0.29
N ALA A 74 -3.09 10.21 0.79
CA ALA A 74 -1.88 9.65 0.19
C ALA A 74 -2.12 9.22 -1.27
N ARG A 75 -3.29 8.65 -1.57
CA ARG A 75 -3.66 8.23 -2.93
C ARG A 75 -4.00 9.39 -3.85
N ILE A 76 -4.59 10.47 -3.36
CA ILE A 76 -4.76 11.72 -4.11
C ILE A 76 -3.39 12.23 -4.55
N LEU A 77 -2.42 12.31 -3.62
CA LEU A 77 -1.07 12.77 -3.95
C LEU A 77 -0.36 11.82 -4.93
N ALA A 78 -0.44 10.51 -4.72
CA ALA A 78 0.10 9.51 -5.66
C ALA A 78 -0.48 9.67 -7.07
N SER A 79 -1.80 9.88 -7.16
CA SER A 79 -2.51 10.07 -8.43
C SER A 79 -2.10 11.37 -9.13
N THR A 80 -2.01 12.47 -8.38
CA THR A 80 -1.52 13.75 -8.90
C THR A 80 -0.10 13.62 -9.41
N LEU A 81 0.82 13.02 -8.66
CA LEU A 81 2.21 12.80 -9.09
C LEU A 81 2.29 11.91 -10.32
N ARG A 82 1.44 10.88 -10.42
CA ARG A 82 1.34 10.00 -11.60
C ARG A 82 0.88 10.76 -12.85
N ILE A 83 -0.08 11.68 -12.72
CA ILE A 83 -0.54 12.56 -13.81
C ILE A 83 0.56 13.54 -14.20
N VAL A 84 1.20 14.20 -13.22
CA VAL A 84 2.30 15.14 -13.48
C VAL A 84 3.47 14.43 -14.16
N TRP A 85 3.81 13.20 -13.73
CA TRP A 85 4.84 12.40 -14.40
C TRP A 85 4.46 12.05 -15.83
N ALA A 86 3.17 11.87 -16.16
CA ALA A 86 2.73 11.68 -17.54
C ALA A 86 2.95 12.94 -18.40
N CYS A 87 2.80 14.14 -17.83
CA CYS A 87 3.03 15.41 -18.49
C CYS A 87 4.52 15.79 -18.60
N TYR A 88 5.32 15.42 -17.60
CA TYR A 88 6.76 15.69 -17.52
C TYR A 88 7.54 14.38 -17.39
N PRO A 89 7.56 13.55 -18.45
CA PRO A 89 8.02 12.18 -18.35
C PRO A 89 9.53 12.07 -18.14
N ASN A 90 10.31 13.13 -18.41
CA ASN A 90 11.76 13.18 -18.21
C ASN A 90 12.17 13.63 -16.80
N ASP A 91 11.22 14.09 -15.97
CA ASP A 91 11.52 14.51 -14.60
C ASP A 91 11.60 13.29 -13.67
N VAL A 92 12.82 12.89 -13.35
CA VAL A 92 13.11 11.72 -12.53
C VAL A 92 12.69 11.94 -11.07
N SER A 93 12.72 13.18 -10.57
CA SER A 93 12.32 13.49 -9.19
C SER A 93 10.82 13.23 -8.98
N ILE A 94 10.01 13.59 -9.97
CA ILE A 94 8.56 13.32 -9.96
C ILE A 94 8.30 11.81 -10.07
N ALA A 95 9.08 11.09 -10.88
CA ALA A 95 9.00 9.63 -10.99
C ALA A 95 9.31 8.92 -9.66
N ILE A 96 10.34 9.37 -8.95
CA ILE A 96 10.71 8.85 -7.62
C ILE A 96 9.58 9.13 -6.62
N ALA A 97 9.11 10.38 -6.56
CA ALA A 97 8.03 10.77 -5.64
C ALA A 97 6.75 9.95 -5.89
N ALA A 98 6.35 9.78 -7.16
CA ALA A 98 5.18 8.98 -7.53
C ALA A 98 5.29 7.53 -7.02
N GLN A 99 6.46 6.89 -7.21
CA GLN A 99 6.68 5.51 -6.76
C GLN A 99 6.65 5.39 -5.24
N ILE A 100 7.25 6.36 -4.51
CA ILE A 100 7.22 6.38 -3.05
C ILE A 100 5.80 6.47 -2.52
N PHE A 101 4.98 7.39 -3.05
CA PHE A 101 3.59 7.53 -2.57
C PHE A 101 2.70 6.34 -2.94
N VAL A 102 2.93 5.70 -4.09
CA VAL A 102 2.23 4.45 -4.44
C VAL A 102 2.58 3.33 -3.46
N ALA A 103 3.86 3.16 -3.11
CA ALA A 103 4.31 2.14 -2.17
C ALA A 103 3.87 2.44 -0.72
N ALA A 104 3.95 3.70 -0.28
CA ALA A 104 3.57 4.10 1.06
C ALA A 104 2.05 4.07 1.29
N GLY A 105 1.25 4.41 0.27
CA GLY A 105 -0.20 4.51 0.39
C GLY A 105 -0.84 3.21 0.89
N VAL A 106 -0.48 2.07 0.30
CA VAL A 106 -1.09 0.77 0.65
C VAL A 106 -0.82 0.33 2.09
N LEU A 107 0.29 0.80 2.69
CA LEU A 107 0.66 0.44 4.06
C LEU A 107 -0.36 0.90 5.09
N ILE A 108 -1.03 2.02 4.83
CA ILE A 108 -2.08 2.52 5.72
C ILE A 108 -3.24 1.50 5.79
N LEU A 109 -3.58 0.85 4.67
CA LEU A 109 -4.61 -0.19 4.65
C LEU A 109 -4.16 -1.46 5.38
N PHE A 110 -2.88 -1.86 5.28
CA PHE A 110 -2.33 -2.97 6.06
C PHE A 110 -2.44 -2.68 7.57
N LEU A 111 -2.10 -1.47 7.99
CA LEU A 111 -2.23 -1.04 9.39
C LEU A 111 -3.69 -1.06 9.85
N ILE A 112 -4.63 -0.56 9.04
CA ILE A 112 -6.06 -0.59 9.36
C ILE A 112 -6.54 -2.03 9.59
N ASN A 113 -6.25 -2.94 8.65
CA ASN A 113 -6.66 -4.33 8.77
C ASN A 113 -6.02 -5.01 9.97
N LEU A 114 -4.75 -4.73 10.27
CA LEU A 114 -4.07 -5.32 11.41
C LEU A 114 -4.60 -4.82 12.75
N ILE A 115 -4.86 -3.50 12.88
CA ILE A 115 -5.50 -2.94 14.07
C ILE A 115 -6.91 -3.52 14.23
N PHE A 116 -7.65 -3.69 13.14
CA PHE A 116 -8.98 -4.30 13.18
C PHE A 116 -8.93 -5.76 13.62
N ALA A 117 -7.98 -6.54 13.09
CA ALA A 117 -7.75 -7.92 13.49
C ALA A 117 -7.33 -8.03 14.98
N GLN A 118 -6.43 -7.17 15.44
CA GLN A 118 -6.01 -7.10 16.84
C GLN A 118 -7.18 -6.79 17.78
N ARG A 119 -8.01 -5.80 17.43
CA ARG A 119 -9.22 -5.46 18.19
C ARG A 119 -10.21 -6.62 18.21
N MET A 120 -10.41 -7.27 17.08
CA MET A 120 -11.31 -8.40 16.96
C MET A 120 -10.85 -9.60 17.78
N LEU A 121 -9.55 -9.87 17.81
CA LEU A 121 -8.96 -10.92 18.65
C LEU A 121 -9.12 -10.62 20.15
N ARG A 122 -8.90 -9.36 20.56
CA ARG A 122 -9.15 -8.91 21.95
C ARG A 122 -10.60 -9.03 22.37
N ALA A 123 -11.52 -8.78 21.45
CA ALA A 123 -12.95 -8.92 21.68
C ALA A 123 -13.40 -10.39 21.80
N ALA A 124 -12.85 -11.25 20.93
CA ALA A 124 -13.23 -12.66 20.87
C ALA A 124 -12.63 -13.45 22.04
N HIS A 125 -11.39 -13.12 22.44
CA HIS A 125 -10.63 -13.82 23.46
C HIS A 125 -9.92 -12.84 24.42
N PRO A 126 -10.63 -12.22 25.38
CA PRO A 126 -10.07 -11.17 26.23
C PRO A 126 -8.80 -11.61 27.00
N HIS A 127 -8.80 -12.81 27.57
CA HIS A 127 -7.65 -13.29 28.36
C HIS A 127 -6.36 -13.41 27.53
N PHE A 128 -6.47 -13.93 26.29
CA PHE A 128 -5.33 -14.05 25.37
C PHE A 128 -4.99 -12.71 24.70
N GLY A 129 -6.01 -11.97 24.24
CA GLY A 129 -5.87 -10.73 23.50
C GLY A 129 -5.24 -9.58 24.30
N TRP A 130 -5.43 -9.57 25.62
CA TRP A 130 -4.83 -8.60 26.53
C TRP A 130 -3.47 -9.04 27.10
N HIS A 131 -2.98 -10.22 26.73
CA HIS A 131 -1.68 -10.68 27.20
C HIS A 131 -0.55 -9.73 26.75
N LYS A 132 0.36 -9.38 27.67
CA LYS A 132 1.44 -8.42 27.42
C LYS A 132 2.38 -8.85 26.29
N ALA A 133 2.54 -10.16 26.07
CA ALA A 133 3.35 -10.67 24.96
C ALA A 133 2.72 -10.34 23.59
N LEU A 134 1.40 -10.52 23.45
CA LEU A 134 0.70 -10.22 22.20
C LEU A 134 0.77 -8.72 21.88
N SER A 135 0.58 -7.88 22.89
CA SER A 135 0.68 -6.42 22.71
C SER A 135 2.09 -5.98 22.29
N ARG A 136 3.15 -6.58 22.85
CA ARG A 136 4.53 -6.35 22.43
C ARG A 136 4.80 -6.85 21.01
N CYS A 137 4.26 -8.02 20.65
CA CYS A 137 4.37 -8.56 19.29
C CYS A 137 3.79 -7.59 18.24
N PHE A 138 2.59 -7.05 18.47
CA PHE A 138 2.02 -6.03 17.58
C PHE A 138 2.84 -4.75 17.53
N LEU A 139 3.39 -4.30 18.66
CA LEU A 139 4.27 -3.12 18.68
C LEU A 139 5.51 -3.33 17.80
N VAL A 140 6.20 -4.46 17.97
CA VAL A 140 7.37 -4.82 17.15
C VAL A 140 6.98 -4.88 15.67
N LEU A 141 5.83 -5.49 15.36
CA LEU A 141 5.33 -5.58 14.00
C LEU A 141 5.06 -4.19 13.39
N TYR A 142 4.41 -3.27 14.11
CA TYR A 142 4.19 -1.90 13.63
C TYR A 142 5.49 -1.14 13.40
N VAL A 143 6.48 -1.29 14.28
CA VAL A 143 7.82 -0.67 14.11
C VAL A 143 8.51 -1.24 12.88
N LEU A 144 8.45 -2.56 12.68
CA LEU A 144 9.06 -3.22 11.52
C LEU A 144 8.37 -2.84 10.20
N ILE A 145 7.05 -2.63 10.16
CA ILE A 145 6.38 -2.06 8.97
C ILE A 145 7.01 -0.72 8.59
N GLY A 146 7.19 0.17 9.57
CA GLY A 146 7.83 1.47 9.35
C GLY A 146 9.28 1.34 8.88
N ALA A 147 10.05 0.44 9.50
CA ALA A 147 11.43 0.18 9.10
C ALA A 147 11.54 -0.36 7.67
N MET A 148 10.65 -1.28 7.27
CA MET A 148 10.61 -1.82 5.91
C MET A 148 10.19 -0.77 4.88
N LEU A 149 9.30 0.16 5.24
CA LEU A 149 8.99 1.31 4.39
C LEU A 149 10.22 2.19 4.19
N CYS A 150 10.91 2.57 5.27
CA CYS A 150 12.13 3.37 5.17
C CYS A 150 13.17 2.68 4.29
N MET A 151 13.36 1.37 4.46
CA MET A 151 14.26 0.55 3.64
C MET A 151 13.89 0.58 2.15
N VAL A 152 12.61 0.41 1.80
CA VAL A 152 12.13 0.48 0.41
C VAL A 152 12.33 1.87 -0.17
N ILE A 153 12.03 2.92 0.58
CA ILE A 153 12.24 4.30 0.12
C ILE A 153 13.72 4.55 -0.14
N THR A 154 14.60 4.20 0.80
CA THR A 154 16.04 4.40 0.64
C THR A 154 16.60 3.61 -0.52
N ALA A 155 16.21 2.34 -0.68
CA ALA A 155 16.66 1.50 -1.79
C ALA A 155 16.11 2.00 -3.13
N THR A 156 14.87 2.49 -3.16
CA THR A 156 14.27 3.09 -4.35
C THR A 156 15.05 4.33 -4.73
N VAL A 157 15.19 5.30 -3.83
CA VAL A 157 15.93 6.53 -4.10
C VAL A 157 17.37 6.22 -4.52
N GLN A 158 18.10 5.40 -3.78
CA GLN A 158 19.49 5.07 -4.09
C GLN A 158 19.65 4.44 -5.48
N SER A 159 18.70 3.61 -5.92
CA SER A 159 18.72 3.03 -7.27
C SER A 159 18.66 4.04 -8.41
N PHE A 160 18.17 5.27 -8.17
CA PHE A 160 18.20 6.38 -9.12
C PHE A 160 19.47 7.23 -9.03
N TYR A 161 20.28 7.09 -7.98
CA TYR A 161 21.50 7.91 -7.79
C TYR A 161 22.80 7.14 -7.98
N THR A 162 22.74 5.84 -8.27
CA THR A 162 23.93 4.99 -8.45
C THR A 162 23.83 4.19 -9.75
N LEU A 163 24.98 4.04 -10.41
CA LEU A 163 25.16 3.13 -11.55
C LEU A 163 25.97 1.88 -11.16
N ASN A 164 26.40 1.78 -9.90
CA ASN A 164 27.21 0.66 -9.43
C ASN A 164 26.35 -0.62 -9.35
N PRO A 165 26.67 -1.67 -10.14
CA PRO A 165 25.89 -2.91 -10.15
C PRO A 165 25.79 -3.58 -8.78
N HIS A 166 26.81 -3.47 -7.94
CA HIS A 166 26.81 -4.02 -6.59
C HIS A 166 25.78 -3.33 -5.68
N THR A 167 25.72 -2.00 -5.72
CA THR A 167 24.74 -1.22 -4.96
C THR A 167 23.32 -1.50 -5.44
N LEU A 168 23.11 -1.53 -6.76
CA LEU A 168 21.81 -1.86 -7.35
C LEU A 168 21.33 -3.26 -6.98
N HIS A 169 22.25 -4.23 -6.88
CA HIS A 169 21.94 -5.58 -6.44
C HIS A 169 21.47 -5.60 -4.97
N ILE A 170 22.17 -4.87 -4.09
CA ILE A 170 21.75 -4.72 -2.69
C ILE A 170 20.37 -4.06 -2.61
N ASP A 171 20.14 -2.97 -3.35
CA ASP A 171 18.84 -2.27 -3.36
C ASP A 171 17.70 -3.19 -3.80
N LYS A 172 17.95 -4.04 -4.80
CA LYS A 172 17.00 -5.06 -5.23
C LYS A 172 16.68 -6.06 -4.11
N ILE A 173 17.69 -6.57 -3.40
CA ILE A 173 17.50 -7.49 -2.27
C ILE A 173 16.69 -6.82 -1.15
N LEU A 174 16.98 -5.56 -0.83
CA LEU A 174 16.25 -4.79 0.18
C LEU A 174 14.77 -4.63 -0.21
N GLN A 175 14.48 -4.25 -1.45
CA GLN A 175 13.11 -4.12 -1.96
C GLN A 175 12.36 -5.46 -1.97
N GLN A 176 13.02 -6.56 -2.34
CA GLN A 176 12.45 -7.91 -2.29
C GLN A 176 12.13 -8.34 -0.86
N THR A 177 13.08 -8.15 0.07
CA THR A 177 12.92 -8.52 1.48
C THR A 177 11.77 -7.76 2.12
N ALA A 178 11.73 -6.44 1.93
CA ALA A 178 10.64 -5.62 2.42
C ALA A 178 9.30 -5.97 1.76
N GLY A 179 9.29 -6.26 0.47
CA GLY A 179 8.09 -6.71 -0.26
C GLY A 179 7.50 -8.00 0.32
N VAL A 180 8.33 -9.00 0.61
CA VAL A 180 7.90 -10.24 1.27
C VAL A 180 7.37 -9.97 2.66
N TYR A 181 8.07 -9.15 3.45
CA TYR A 181 7.63 -8.81 4.79
C TYR A 181 6.23 -8.16 4.78
N LEU A 182 6.03 -7.17 3.91
CA LEU A 182 4.75 -6.47 3.75
C LEU A 182 3.63 -7.40 3.23
N MET A 183 3.97 -8.36 2.36
CA MET A 183 3.03 -9.41 1.95
C MET A 183 2.60 -10.29 3.13
N VAL A 184 3.53 -10.72 3.98
CA VAL A 184 3.20 -11.49 5.19
C VAL A 184 2.33 -10.68 6.14
N VAL A 185 2.61 -9.39 6.31
CA VAL A 185 1.79 -8.47 7.11
C VAL A 185 0.38 -8.33 6.54
N ALA A 186 0.23 -8.20 5.22
CA ALA A 186 -1.08 -8.13 4.57
C ALA A 186 -1.90 -9.41 4.75
N PHE A 187 -1.22 -10.56 4.78
CA PHE A 187 -1.82 -11.88 4.99
C PHE A 187 -2.23 -12.12 6.45
N LEU A 188 -1.46 -11.63 7.42
CA LEU A 188 -1.59 -11.94 8.85
C LEU A 188 -3.00 -11.78 9.47
N PRO A 189 -3.83 -10.78 9.10
CA PRO A 189 -5.20 -10.69 9.60
C PRO A 189 -6.06 -11.92 9.30
N ILE A 190 -5.81 -12.63 8.18
CA ILE A 190 -6.59 -13.81 7.77
C ILE A 190 -6.46 -14.96 8.80
N PRO A 191 -5.26 -15.50 9.08
CA PRO A 191 -5.11 -16.54 10.09
C PRO A 191 -5.54 -16.06 11.48
N MET A 192 -5.30 -14.78 11.83
CA MET A 192 -5.79 -14.24 13.11
C MET A 192 -7.31 -14.33 13.25
N VAL A 193 -8.05 -13.98 12.19
CA VAL A 193 -9.51 -14.08 12.17
C VAL A 193 -9.94 -15.54 12.27
N ILE A 194 -9.34 -16.42 11.46
CA ILE A 194 -9.68 -17.85 11.43
C ILE A 194 -9.45 -18.49 12.80
N ILE A 195 -8.30 -18.26 13.42
CA ILE A 195 -8.00 -18.73 14.78
C ILE A 195 -9.03 -18.18 15.78
N GLY A 196 -9.36 -16.90 15.69
CA GLY A 196 -10.39 -16.27 16.53
C GLY A 196 -11.80 -16.85 16.36
N LEU A 197 -12.10 -17.46 15.20
CA LEU A 197 -13.37 -18.14 14.91
C LEU A 197 -13.38 -19.59 15.39
N VAL A 198 -12.27 -20.31 15.21
CA VAL A 198 -12.15 -21.74 15.54
C VAL A 198 -11.99 -21.98 17.04
N VAL A 199 -11.24 -21.12 17.74
CA VAL A 199 -11.01 -21.30 19.18
C VAL A 199 -12.33 -21.07 19.96
N PRO A 200 -12.77 -22.03 20.79
CA PRO A 200 -14.00 -21.93 21.56
C PRO A 200 -14.03 -20.68 22.43
N ARG A 201 -15.14 -19.96 22.39
CA ARG A 201 -15.29 -18.70 23.13
C ARG A 201 -15.76 -18.98 24.54
N LYS A 202 -15.02 -18.48 25.52
CA LYS A 202 -15.38 -18.62 26.95
C LYS A 202 -16.22 -17.45 27.48
N THR A 203 -16.38 -16.38 26.71
CA THR A 203 -17.04 -15.13 27.14
C THR A 203 -18.03 -14.60 26.10
N ARG A 204 -19.05 -13.86 26.58
CA ARG A 204 -20.02 -13.18 25.71
C ARG A 204 -19.30 -12.09 24.90
N LEU A 205 -19.61 -12.00 23.60
CA LEU A 205 -19.01 -11.00 22.69
C LEU A 205 -19.28 -9.58 23.21
N GLU A 206 -18.21 -8.83 23.48
CA GLU A 206 -18.31 -7.39 23.59
C GLU A 206 -18.66 -6.81 22.21
N LYS A 207 -19.76 -6.05 22.13
CA LYS A 207 -20.16 -5.39 20.89
C LYS A 207 -19.22 -4.21 20.63
N PHE A 208 -18.20 -4.43 19.82
CA PHE A 208 -17.34 -3.35 19.34
C PHE A 208 -18.08 -2.54 18.27
N GLY A 209 -18.54 -1.34 18.61
CA GLY A 209 -19.20 -0.40 17.70
C GLY A 209 -20.59 -0.86 17.23
N THR A 210 -21.15 -0.14 16.27
CA THR A 210 -22.43 -0.40 15.59
C THR A 210 -22.29 -1.52 14.55
N GLY A 211 -23.35 -2.30 14.32
CA GLY A 211 -23.39 -3.34 13.27
C GLY A 211 -23.15 -4.79 13.72
N ARG A 212 -23.39 -5.74 12.79
CA ARG A 212 -23.29 -7.18 13.05
C ARG A 212 -21.82 -7.63 13.05
N TRP A 213 -21.44 -8.43 14.06
CA TRP A 213 -20.10 -9.01 14.19
C TRP A 213 -19.65 -9.80 12.94
N ARG A 214 -20.58 -10.55 12.32
CA ARG A 214 -20.33 -11.31 11.08
C ARG A 214 -19.94 -10.41 9.91
N THR A 215 -20.57 -9.25 9.77
CA THR A 215 -20.26 -8.27 8.72
C THR A 215 -18.84 -7.74 8.88
N LYS A 216 -18.42 -7.47 10.13
CA LYS A 216 -17.05 -7.01 10.44
C LYS A 216 -16.00 -8.05 10.06
N ILE A 217 -16.26 -9.32 10.37
CA ILE A 217 -15.41 -10.44 9.95
C ILE A 217 -15.34 -10.53 8.43
N ALA A 218 -16.49 -10.50 7.74
CA ALA A 218 -16.54 -10.60 6.29
C ALA A 218 -15.78 -9.45 5.60
N ILE A 219 -15.93 -8.22 6.10
CA ILE A 219 -15.20 -7.06 5.60
C ILE A 219 -13.69 -7.25 5.80
N LEU A 220 -13.24 -7.68 7.00
CA LEU A 220 -11.82 -7.88 7.27
C LEU A 220 -11.21 -9.02 6.42
N LEU A 221 -11.91 -10.15 6.29
CA LEU A 221 -11.41 -11.26 5.47
C LEU A 221 -11.33 -10.88 4.00
N THR A 222 -12.38 -10.22 3.48
CA THR A 222 -12.41 -9.77 2.09
C THR A 222 -11.33 -8.73 1.84
N SER A 223 -11.20 -7.73 2.71
CA SER A 223 -10.19 -6.68 2.54
C SER A 223 -8.78 -7.24 2.66
N SER A 224 -8.50 -8.12 3.62
CA SER A 224 -7.19 -8.75 3.75
C SER A 224 -6.85 -9.68 2.60
N THR A 225 -7.83 -10.37 2.03
CA THR A 225 -7.59 -11.21 0.84
C THR A 225 -7.20 -10.35 -0.36
N LEU A 226 -7.93 -9.26 -0.60
CA LEU A 226 -7.63 -8.32 -1.69
C LEU A 226 -6.26 -7.64 -1.49
N LEU A 227 -5.96 -7.18 -0.28
CA LEU A 227 -4.67 -6.57 0.06
C LEU A 227 -3.51 -7.57 -0.04
N THR A 228 -3.72 -8.83 0.36
CA THR A 228 -2.73 -9.90 0.20
C THR A 228 -2.49 -10.18 -1.27
N LEU A 229 -3.54 -10.22 -2.10
CA LEU A 229 -3.41 -10.43 -3.54
C LEU A 229 -2.54 -9.33 -4.17
N GLY A 230 -2.81 -8.07 -3.88
CA GLY A 230 -1.99 -6.95 -4.38
C GLY A 230 -0.55 -6.97 -3.85
N ALA A 231 -0.35 -7.29 -2.57
CA ALA A 231 0.99 -7.42 -1.98
C ALA A 231 1.78 -8.60 -2.58
N ALA A 232 1.14 -9.75 -2.76
CA ALA A 232 1.73 -10.94 -3.36
C ALA A 232 2.09 -10.71 -4.83
N PHE A 233 1.23 -10.01 -5.58
CA PHE A 233 1.53 -9.61 -6.96
C PHE A 233 2.78 -8.74 -7.01
N ARG A 234 2.84 -7.64 -6.25
CA ARG A 234 4.01 -6.74 -6.20
C ARG A 234 5.29 -7.45 -5.75
N ALA A 235 5.20 -8.27 -4.70
CA ALA A 235 6.35 -9.05 -4.23
C ALA A 235 6.81 -10.03 -5.33
N GLY A 236 5.89 -10.78 -5.92
CA GLY A 236 6.17 -11.74 -6.99
C GLY A 236 6.79 -11.12 -8.23
N THR A 237 6.33 -9.93 -8.64
CA THR A 237 6.94 -9.20 -9.78
C THR A 237 8.35 -8.73 -9.47
N ASN A 238 8.65 -8.35 -8.22
CA ASN A 238 10.00 -7.93 -7.81
C ASN A 238 11.01 -9.08 -7.71
N PHE A 239 10.55 -10.33 -7.58
CA PHE A 239 11.45 -11.50 -7.62
C PHE A 239 11.90 -11.88 -9.03
N LYS A 240 11.17 -11.44 -10.06
CA LYS A 240 11.57 -11.73 -11.44
C LYS A 240 12.80 -10.91 -11.83
N ASP A 241 13.51 -11.41 -12.83
CA ASP A 241 14.70 -10.73 -13.32
C ASP A 241 14.33 -9.37 -13.93
N PRO A 242 15.12 -8.32 -13.63
CA PRO A 242 14.85 -6.98 -14.12
C PRO A 242 14.87 -6.99 -15.65
N ARG A 243 13.73 -6.63 -16.26
CA ARG A 243 13.63 -6.49 -17.71
C ARG A 243 13.90 -5.05 -18.14
N PRO A 244 14.51 -4.83 -19.32
CA PRO A 244 14.73 -3.49 -19.83
C PRO A 244 13.40 -2.80 -20.14
N ILE A 245 13.38 -1.47 -20.11
CA ILE A 245 12.17 -0.65 -20.39
C ILE A 245 11.56 -0.96 -21.77
N ASN A 246 12.38 -1.35 -22.74
CA ASN A 246 11.95 -1.63 -24.11
C ASN A 246 11.35 -3.04 -24.30
N ASP A 247 11.50 -3.94 -23.31
CA ASP A 247 10.90 -5.29 -23.32
C ASP A 247 10.19 -5.57 -21.96
N PRO A 248 9.11 -4.85 -21.64
CA PRO A 248 8.38 -5.07 -20.39
C PRO A 248 7.61 -6.40 -20.45
N ALA A 249 7.62 -7.14 -19.33
CA ALA A 249 6.81 -8.34 -19.21
C ALA A 249 5.30 -8.00 -19.09
N TRP A 250 4.43 -8.98 -19.37
CA TRP A 250 2.98 -8.80 -19.28
C TRP A 250 2.50 -8.29 -17.91
N TYR A 251 3.16 -8.73 -16.83
CA TYR A 251 2.83 -8.33 -15.45
C TYR A 251 3.29 -6.91 -15.10
N GLN A 252 4.17 -6.30 -15.90
CA GLN A 252 4.58 -4.89 -15.74
C GLN A 252 3.62 -3.93 -16.45
N SER A 253 2.59 -4.45 -17.12
CA SER A 253 1.61 -3.65 -17.84
C SER A 253 0.88 -2.65 -16.94
N LYS A 254 0.42 -1.55 -17.56
CA LYS A 254 -0.41 -0.53 -16.91
C LYS A 254 -1.72 -1.11 -16.38
N ALA A 255 -2.29 -2.08 -17.09
CA ALA A 255 -3.50 -2.77 -16.65
C ALA A 255 -3.29 -3.48 -15.30
N CYS A 256 -2.19 -4.23 -15.16
CA CYS A 256 -1.84 -4.88 -13.89
C CYS A 256 -1.65 -3.86 -12.76
N PHE A 257 -0.96 -2.76 -13.04
CA PHE A 257 -0.76 -1.69 -12.06
C PHE A 257 -2.08 -1.11 -11.53
N TYR A 258 -2.98 -0.65 -12.41
CA TYR A 258 -4.26 -0.08 -11.97
C TYR A 258 -5.19 -1.11 -11.33
N LEU A 259 -5.12 -2.38 -11.73
CA LEU A 259 -5.93 -3.44 -11.14
C LEU A 259 -5.46 -3.78 -9.72
N PHE A 260 -4.18 -4.11 -9.54
CA PHE A 260 -3.67 -4.62 -8.26
C PHE A 260 -3.33 -3.53 -7.23
N ASP A 261 -3.01 -2.31 -7.67
CA ASP A 261 -2.74 -1.20 -6.76
C ASP A 261 -3.97 -0.32 -6.56
N PHE A 262 -4.61 0.16 -7.62
CA PHE A 262 -5.67 1.16 -7.46
C PHE A 262 -7.05 0.55 -7.22
N THR A 263 -7.43 -0.45 -8.01
CA THR A 263 -8.78 -1.05 -7.94
C THR A 263 -8.98 -1.80 -6.63
N VAL A 264 -8.03 -2.65 -6.25
CA VAL A 264 -8.02 -3.35 -4.96
C VAL A 264 -8.22 -2.38 -3.80
N GLU A 265 -7.54 -1.25 -3.82
CA GLU A 265 -7.56 -0.33 -2.70
C GLU A 265 -8.80 0.56 -2.64
N VAL A 266 -9.40 0.89 -3.79
CA VAL A 266 -10.73 1.50 -3.84
C VAL A 266 -11.78 0.53 -3.28
N LEU A 267 -11.75 -0.75 -3.65
CA LEU A 267 -12.69 -1.74 -3.13
C LEU A 267 -12.55 -1.93 -1.61
N VAL A 268 -11.31 -1.93 -1.11
CA VAL A 268 -11.04 -2.03 0.32
C VAL A 268 -11.50 -0.78 1.07
N SER A 269 -11.17 0.42 0.58
CA SER A 269 -11.53 1.67 1.26
C SER A 269 -13.04 1.87 1.34
N THR A 270 -13.76 1.58 0.24
CA THR A 270 -15.23 1.61 0.23
C THR A 270 -15.81 0.60 1.23
N SER A 271 -15.30 -0.64 1.28
CA SER A 271 -15.76 -1.67 2.23
C SER A 271 -15.61 -1.25 3.70
N ILE A 272 -14.53 -0.54 4.04
CA ILE A 272 -14.29 -0.04 5.41
C ILE A 272 -15.33 1.04 5.78
N SER A 273 -15.75 1.88 4.83
CA SER A 273 -16.76 2.91 5.06
C SER A 273 -18.11 2.35 5.53
N TRP A 274 -18.48 1.14 5.09
CA TRP A 274 -19.74 0.49 5.49
C TRP A 274 -19.70 -0.13 6.90
N SER A 275 -18.54 -0.13 7.57
CA SER A 275 -18.34 -0.78 8.87
C SER A 275 -18.45 0.16 10.09
N GLY A 276 -18.42 1.48 9.87
CA GLY A 276 -18.50 2.52 10.91
C GLY A 276 -19.89 3.10 11.02
#